data_AF-A0A936ARD4-F1
#
_entry.id   AF-A0A936ARD4-F1
#
_cell.length_a   1.000
_cell.length_b   1.000
_cell.length_c   1.000
_cell.angle_alpha   90.00
_cell.angle_beta   90.00
_cell.angle_gamma   90.00
#
_symmetry.space_group_name_H-M   'P 1'
#
loop_
_entity.id
_entity.type
_entity.pdbx_description
1 polymer ?
#
loop_
_entity_poly.entity_id
_entity_poly.type
_entity_poly.pdbx_seq_one_letter_code
_entity_poly.pdbx_strand_id
1 'polypeptide(L)'
;MNSFFRSLILIIFFAVSTQAQTKITIELKNYDNDTLILGNYFGEKTLVKDTILAKSKGRFVYQPKDTVALGVYLVLLKPSNDFFQYLVNGIDKEVTVYANAKVLDEVDVKGSPENKAFYDYMKFLKTIRPEADTLKAQLDRTKKAELPTTKEEKALEDLDKKVQKEQNDIIAKYPGSVLSLLLKANIEPVIPEF
;
A
#
# COMPACT_ATOMS: atom_id res chain seq x y z
N MET A 1 -22.66 11.26 -34.62
CA MET A 1 -24.13 11.23 -34.48
C MET A 1 -24.56 9.76 -34.50
N ASN A 2 -25.39 9.35 -33.52
CA ASN A 2 -25.91 8.01 -33.22
C ASN A 2 -24.92 7.13 -32.41
N SER A 3 -24.89 7.17 -31.08
CA SER A 3 -25.91 6.73 -30.09
C SER A 3 -26.29 5.27 -30.26
N PHE A 4 -25.56 4.36 -29.62
CA PHE A 4 -26.00 3.00 -29.26
C PHE A 4 -24.98 2.34 -28.31
N PHE A 5 -24.91 2.80 -27.06
CA PHE A 5 -24.72 1.88 -25.94
C PHE A 5 -25.19 2.56 -24.67
N ARG A 6 -26.39 2.16 -24.27
CA ARG A 6 -27.07 2.63 -23.07
C ARG A 6 -26.23 2.27 -21.85
N SER A 7 -26.18 3.22 -20.91
CA SER A 7 -25.59 3.13 -19.60
C SER A 7 -25.75 1.74 -18.97
N LEU A 8 -24.62 1.04 -18.78
CA LEU A 8 -24.53 -0.03 -17.79
C LEU A 8 -24.29 0.65 -16.43
N ILE A 9 -25.37 1.07 -15.79
CA ILE A 9 -25.33 1.36 -14.35
C ILE A 9 -25.17 0.00 -13.67
N LEU A 10 -23.93 -0.34 -13.32
CA LEU A 10 -23.60 -1.46 -12.45
C LEU A 10 -23.94 -1.03 -11.01
N ILE A 11 -25.22 -1.12 -10.62
CA ILE A 11 -25.57 -1.13 -9.19
C ILE A 11 -25.13 -2.49 -8.66
N ILE A 12 -23.91 -2.54 -8.13
CA ILE A 12 -23.52 -3.62 -7.24
C ILE A 12 -24.29 -3.38 -5.94
N PHE A 13 -25.40 -4.09 -5.77
CA PHE A 13 -25.97 -4.31 -4.44
C PHE A 13 -24.95 -5.15 -3.67
N PHE A 14 -24.04 -4.50 -2.95
CA PHE A 14 -23.38 -5.17 -1.83
C PHE A 14 -24.47 -5.47 -0.81
N ALA A 15 -24.67 -6.74 -0.51
CA ALA A 15 -25.34 -7.12 0.73
C ALA A 15 -24.71 -6.28 1.84
N VAL A 16 -25.55 -5.58 2.61
CA VAL A 16 -25.13 -4.87 3.84
C VAL A 16 -24.71 -5.95 4.82
N SER A 17 -23.51 -6.47 4.58
CA SER A 17 -22.71 -7.12 5.59
C SER A 17 -22.42 -5.99 6.56
N THR A 18 -22.83 -6.13 7.82
CA THR A 18 -22.30 -5.33 8.91
C THR A 18 -20.79 -5.52 8.91
N GLN A 19 -20.07 -4.71 8.13
CA GLN A 19 -18.63 -4.63 8.22
C GLN A 19 -18.34 -4.25 9.66
N ALA A 20 -17.51 -5.06 10.31
CA ALA A 20 -17.14 -4.78 11.67
C ALA A 20 -16.48 -3.41 11.71
N GLN A 21 -16.87 -2.58 12.67
CA GLN A 21 -16.21 -1.31 12.89
C GLN A 21 -14.80 -1.58 13.39
N THR A 22 -13.80 -1.47 12.51
CA THR A 22 -12.41 -1.69 12.86
C THR A 22 -11.92 -0.64 13.85
N LYS A 23 -11.52 -1.09 15.04
CA LYS A 23 -10.75 -0.30 15.98
C LYS A 23 -9.29 -0.28 15.55
N ILE A 24 -8.72 0.90 15.38
CA ILE A 24 -7.30 1.05 15.02
C ILE A 24 -6.59 1.74 16.18
N THR A 25 -5.60 1.05 16.73
CA THR A 25 -4.67 1.61 17.70
C THR A 25 -3.35 1.88 17.00
N ILE A 26 -2.80 3.08 17.18
CA ILE A 26 -1.47 3.44 16.68
C ILE A 26 -0.58 3.71 17.88
N GLU A 27 0.51 2.97 17.96
CA GLU A 27 1.59 3.19 18.93
C GLU A 27 2.80 3.74 18.19
N LEU A 28 3.06 5.03 18.39
CA LEU A 28 4.05 5.80 17.66
C LEU A 28 5.18 6.23 18.61
N LYS A 29 6.37 5.66 18.39
CA LYS A 29 7.59 6.05 19.11
C LYS A 29 8.17 7.33 18.52
N ASN A 30 8.88 8.09 19.36
CA ASN A 30 9.59 9.33 18.98
C ASN A 30 8.68 10.40 18.34
N TYR A 31 7.43 10.46 18.77
CA TYR A 31 6.46 11.46 18.32
C TYR A 31 5.98 12.29 19.50
N ASP A 32 6.32 13.58 19.48
CA ASP A 32 6.01 14.50 20.58
C ASP A 32 4.72 15.28 20.35
N ASN A 33 4.17 15.25 19.13
CA ASN A 33 2.89 15.88 18.83
C ASN A 33 1.73 14.97 19.30
N ASP A 34 0.60 15.58 19.64
CA ASP A 34 -0.59 14.88 20.14
C ASP A 34 -1.64 14.65 19.06
N THR A 35 -1.36 15.05 17.82
CA THR A 35 -2.32 15.06 16.73
C THR A 35 -1.83 14.19 15.57
N LEU A 36 -2.70 13.34 15.04
CA LEU A 36 -2.50 12.64 13.76
C LEU A 36 -3.62 13.01 12.80
N ILE A 37 -3.30 13.14 11.51
CA ILE A 37 -4.32 13.33 10.47
C ILE A 37 -4.50 12.00 9.73
N LEU A 38 -5.74 11.51 9.68
CA LEU A 38 -6.10 10.38 8.84
C LEU A 38 -6.46 10.86 7.46
N GLY A 39 -6.02 10.14 6.43
CA GLY A 39 -6.47 10.36 5.06
C GLY A 39 -6.66 9.07 4.27
N ASN A 40 -7.18 9.22 3.06
CA ASN A 40 -7.30 8.14 2.09
C ASN A 40 -7.01 8.65 0.68
N TYR A 41 -6.69 7.73 -0.22
CA TYR A 41 -6.58 8.03 -1.64
C TYR A 41 -7.96 8.12 -2.30
N PHE A 42 -8.15 9.11 -3.16
CA PHE A 42 -9.30 9.25 -4.06
C PHE A 42 -8.79 9.69 -5.44
N GLY A 43 -8.64 8.72 -6.34
CA GLY A 43 -7.90 8.92 -7.59
C GLY A 43 -6.47 9.36 -7.28
N GLU A 44 -6.05 10.47 -7.86
CA GLU A 44 -4.72 11.06 -7.65
C GLU A 44 -4.62 11.94 -6.39
N LYS A 45 -5.74 12.19 -5.70
CA LYS A 45 -5.79 13.09 -4.54
C LYS A 45 -5.73 12.33 -3.23
N THR A 46 -5.04 12.90 -2.25
CA THR A 46 -5.16 12.52 -0.84
C THR A 46 -6.23 13.39 -0.19
N LEU A 47 -7.24 12.77 0.42
CA LEU A 47 -8.28 13.47 1.15
C LEU A 47 -8.08 13.26 2.65
N VAL A 48 -8.21 14.35 3.42
CA VAL A 48 -8.27 14.29 4.88
C VAL A 48 -9.60 13.66 5.27
N LYS A 49 -9.52 12.58 6.05
CA LYS A 49 -10.67 11.82 6.53
C LYS A 49 -11.06 12.21 7.95
N ASP A 50 -10.08 12.34 8.83
CA ASP A 50 -10.31 12.64 10.24
C ASP A 50 -9.04 13.19 10.93
N THR A 51 -9.19 13.66 12.17
CA THR A 51 -8.10 14.07 13.05
C THR A 51 -8.19 13.28 14.36
N ILE A 52 -7.12 12.58 14.73
CA ILE A 52 -7.06 11.80 15.96
C ILE A 52 -6.14 12.50 16.96
N LEU A 53 -6.66 12.70 18.17
CA LEU A 53 -5.87 13.16 19.31
C LEU A 53 -5.32 11.96 20.11
N ALA A 54 -4.12 12.12 20.66
CA ALA A 54 -3.47 11.14 21.50
C ALA A 54 -4.32 10.83 22.73
N LYS A 55 -4.46 9.55 23.07
CA LYS A 55 -5.04 9.08 24.34
C LYS A 55 -4.01 9.14 25.47
N SER A 56 -2.75 8.93 25.14
CA SER A 56 -1.58 9.11 25.99
C SER A 56 -0.35 9.29 25.10
N LYS A 57 0.82 9.62 25.66
CA LYS A 57 2.03 9.89 24.89
C LYS A 57 2.31 8.77 23.88
N GLY A 58 2.31 9.11 22.58
CA GLY A 58 2.56 8.18 21.49
C GLY A 58 1.45 7.14 21.24
N ARG A 59 0.28 7.23 21.89
CA ARG A 59 -0.82 6.27 21.71
C ARG A 59 -2.06 6.96 21.19
N PHE A 60 -2.54 6.52 20.03
CA PHE A 60 -3.71 7.03 19.36
C PHE A 60 -4.72 5.91 19.14
N VAL A 61 -6.01 6.22 19.27
CA VAL A 61 -7.08 5.23 19.07
C VAL A 61 -8.14 5.85 18.17
N TYR A 62 -8.35 5.23 17.02
CA TYR A 62 -9.40 5.55 16.08
C TYR A 62 -10.47 4.47 16.10
N GLN A 63 -11.72 4.88 16.28
CA GLN A 63 -12.89 4.02 16.18
C GLN A 63 -13.90 4.77 15.29
N PRO A 64 -14.06 4.37 14.02
CA PRO A 64 -15.02 5.02 13.15
C PRO A 64 -16.44 4.74 13.64
N LYS A 65 -17.31 5.75 13.57
CA LYS A 65 -18.74 5.63 13.91
C LYS A 65 -19.53 4.89 12.83
N ASP A 66 -19.09 5.05 11.58
CA ASP A 66 -19.69 4.47 10.39
C ASP A 66 -18.76 3.42 9.78
N THR A 67 -19.30 2.57 8.91
CA THR A 67 -18.49 1.67 8.09
C THR A 67 -17.53 2.48 7.21
N VAL A 68 -16.26 2.11 7.25
CA VAL A 68 -15.20 2.74 6.46
C VAL A 68 -15.03 1.98 5.14
N ALA A 69 -14.90 2.70 4.03
CA ALA A 69 -14.70 2.09 2.72
C ALA A 69 -13.38 1.30 2.68
N LEU A 70 -13.38 0.17 1.98
CA LEU A 70 -12.18 -0.65 1.81
C LEU A 70 -11.13 0.11 1.00
N GLY A 71 -9.85 -0.03 1.34
CA GLY A 71 -8.77 0.59 0.57
C GLY A 71 -7.53 0.92 1.37
N VAL A 72 -6.69 1.77 0.77
CA VAL A 72 -5.45 2.27 1.35
C VAL A 72 -5.71 3.61 2.03
N TYR A 73 -5.36 3.67 3.30
CA TYR A 73 -5.43 4.84 4.16
C TYR A 73 -4.03 5.25 4.58
N LEU A 74 -3.89 6.48 5.04
CA LEU A 74 -2.64 7.04 5.52
C LEU A 74 -2.82 7.74 6.85
N VAL A 75 -1.75 7.72 7.63
CA VAL A 75 -1.59 8.44 8.88
C VAL A 75 -0.49 9.45 8.69
N LEU A 76 -0.85 10.73 8.69
CA LEU A 76 0.06 11.85 8.50
C LEU A 76 0.50 12.41 9.86
N LEU A 77 1.81 12.57 10.02
CA LEU A 77 2.46 13.11 11.20
C LEU A 77 2.63 14.64 11.06
N LYS A 78 2.57 15.33 12.19
CA LYS A 78 2.80 16.78 12.31
C LYS A 78 4.03 17.05 13.19
N PRO A 79 4.85 18.07 12.87
CA PRO A 79 4.72 18.99 11.74
C PRO A 79 5.38 18.51 10.44
N SER A 80 6.10 17.38 10.44
CA SER A 80 6.92 16.97 9.29
C SER A 80 6.12 16.64 8.02
N ASN A 81 4.84 16.28 8.17
CA ASN A 81 3.99 15.77 7.09
C ASN A 81 4.51 14.47 6.48
N ASP A 82 5.36 13.73 7.20
CA ASP A 82 5.65 12.33 6.87
C ASP A 82 4.41 11.47 7.16
N PHE A 83 4.31 10.32 6.51
CA PHE A 83 3.16 9.44 6.69
C PHE A 83 3.54 7.96 6.55
N PHE A 84 2.69 7.11 7.11
CA PHE A 84 2.68 5.68 6.82
C PHE A 84 1.27 5.25 6.41
N GLN A 85 1.18 4.11 5.73
CA GLN A 85 -0.08 3.63 5.13
C GLN A 85 -0.65 2.44 5.89
N TYR A 86 -1.95 2.20 5.77
CA TYR A 86 -2.56 0.96 6.26
C TYR A 86 -3.76 0.61 5.40
N LEU A 87 -4.08 -0.68 5.37
CA LEU A 87 -5.20 -1.23 4.62
C LEU A 87 -6.42 -1.36 5.53
N VAL A 88 -7.57 -0.93 5.03
CA VAL A 88 -8.89 -1.23 5.61
C VAL A 88 -9.54 -2.30 4.74
N ASN A 89 -9.76 -3.48 5.30
CA ASN A 89 -10.26 -4.66 4.57
C ASN A 89 -11.68 -5.12 4.99
N GLY A 90 -12.28 -4.44 5.98
CA GLY A 90 -13.65 -4.70 6.44
C GLY A 90 -13.85 -5.98 7.24
N ILE A 91 -12.77 -6.76 7.46
CA ILE A 91 -12.80 -8.02 8.22
C ILE A 91 -12.06 -7.91 9.55
N ASP A 92 -11.04 -7.05 9.63
CA ASP A 92 -10.26 -6.85 10.84
C ASP A 92 -11.08 -6.05 11.88
N LYS A 93 -11.17 -6.56 13.12
CA LYS A 93 -11.93 -5.91 14.19
C LYS A 93 -11.08 -4.98 15.05
N GLU A 94 -9.87 -5.43 15.39
CA GLU A 94 -8.92 -4.67 16.19
C GLU A 94 -7.54 -4.78 15.55
N VAL A 95 -7.00 -3.64 15.15
CA VAL A 95 -5.67 -3.53 14.54
C VAL A 95 -4.81 -2.66 15.42
N THR A 96 -3.58 -3.11 15.70
CA THR A 96 -2.57 -2.28 16.34
C THR A 96 -1.40 -2.08 15.40
N VAL A 97 -1.09 -0.83 15.09
CA VAL A 97 0.03 -0.42 14.26
C VAL A 97 1.13 0.13 15.17
N TYR A 98 2.31 -0.44 15.08
CA TYR A 98 3.51 0.00 15.79
C TYR A 98 4.43 0.69 14.78
N ALA A 99 4.78 1.94 15.04
CA ALA A 99 5.63 2.72 14.14
C ALA A 99 6.62 3.60 14.92
N ASN A 100 7.65 4.07 14.24
CA ASN A 100 8.62 5.02 14.76
C ASN A 100 8.60 6.27 13.87
N ALA A 101 8.26 7.43 14.43
CA ALA A 101 8.16 8.68 13.67
C ALA A 101 9.47 9.11 12.98
N LYS A 102 10.61 8.57 13.38
CA LYS A 102 11.91 8.81 12.73
C LYS A 102 12.24 7.81 11.61
N VAL A 103 11.54 6.68 11.56
CA VAL A 103 11.82 5.52 10.70
C VAL A 103 10.48 4.88 10.29
N LEU A 104 9.72 5.56 9.44
CA LEU A 104 8.34 5.19 9.08
C LEU A 104 8.24 4.02 8.09
N ASP A 105 9.36 3.51 7.60
CA ASP A 105 9.47 2.30 6.81
C ASP A 105 9.57 1.03 7.67
N GLU A 106 9.73 1.16 8.99
CA GLU A 106 9.71 0.08 9.96
C GLU A 106 8.39 0.07 10.75
N VAL A 107 7.31 -0.28 10.05
CA VAL A 107 6.01 -0.51 10.69
C VAL A 107 5.80 -2.00 10.95
N ASP A 108 5.21 -2.29 12.10
CA ASP A 108 4.72 -3.61 12.45
C ASP A 108 3.22 -3.55 12.77
N VAL A 109 2.50 -4.62 12.48
CA VAL A 109 1.05 -4.64 12.61
C VAL A 109 0.58 -5.94 13.26
N LYS A 110 -0.27 -5.79 14.28
CA LYS A 110 -0.95 -6.88 14.99
C LYS A 110 -2.45 -6.82 14.73
N GLY A 111 -3.08 -8.00 14.61
CA GLY A 111 -4.53 -8.11 14.42
C GLY A 111 -4.99 -7.89 12.97
N SER A 112 -4.05 -7.75 12.03
CA SER A 112 -4.33 -7.67 10.59
C SER A 112 -3.27 -8.44 9.79
N PRO A 113 -3.55 -9.70 9.42
CA PRO A 113 -2.62 -10.50 8.61
C PRO A 113 -2.31 -9.87 7.25
N GLU A 114 -3.26 -9.12 6.69
CA GLU A 114 -3.14 -8.45 5.41
C GLU A 114 -2.23 -7.22 5.48
N ASN A 115 -2.38 -6.37 6.50
CA ASN A 115 -1.45 -5.26 6.72
C ASN A 115 -0.04 -5.77 7.03
N LYS A 116 0.09 -6.88 7.77
CA LYS A 116 1.40 -7.50 7.97
C LYS A 116 2.04 -7.90 6.64
N ALA A 117 1.30 -8.58 5.77
CA ALA A 117 1.79 -8.96 4.44
C ALA A 117 2.15 -7.74 3.57
N PHE A 118 1.36 -6.65 3.66
CA PHE A 118 1.67 -5.39 2.99
C PHE A 118 3.02 -4.82 3.41
N TYR A 119 3.30 -4.77 4.71
CA TYR A 119 4.58 -4.27 5.22
C TYR A 119 5.76 -5.22 4.98
N ASP A 120 5.54 -6.54 5.04
CA ASP A 120 6.55 -7.52 4.64
C ASP A 120 6.94 -7.33 3.16
N TYR A 121 5.96 -7.08 2.29
CA TYR A 121 6.20 -6.76 0.88
C TYR A 121 6.92 -5.42 0.67
N MET A 122 6.56 -4.36 1.41
CA MET A 122 7.29 -3.09 1.36
C MET A 122 8.76 -3.25 1.76
N LYS A 123 9.04 -4.06 2.80
CA LYS A 123 10.41 -4.40 3.23
C LYS A 123 11.15 -5.16 2.13
N PHE A 124 10.51 -6.14 1.50
CA PHE A 124 11.07 -6.83 0.35
C PHE A 124 11.45 -5.85 -0.77
N LEU A 125 10.55 -4.96 -1.19
CA LEU A 125 10.85 -3.96 -2.22
C LEU A 125 12.00 -3.03 -1.84
N LYS A 126 12.15 -2.68 -0.56
CA LYS A 126 13.28 -1.86 -0.08
C LYS A 126 14.63 -2.55 -0.31
N THR A 127 14.68 -3.89 -0.29
CA THR A 127 15.90 -4.64 -0.61
C THR A 127 16.20 -4.68 -2.11
N ILE A 128 15.15 -4.62 -2.94
CA ILE A 128 15.24 -4.74 -4.40
C ILE A 128 15.61 -3.40 -5.07
N ARG A 129 15.07 -2.28 -4.57
CA ARG A 129 15.24 -0.96 -5.20
C ARG A 129 16.70 -0.53 -5.43
N PRO A 130 17.61 -0.62 -4.44
CA PRO A 130 19.01 -0.20 -4.65
C PRO A 130 19.72 -1.01 -5.73
N GLU A 131 19.41 -2.31 -5.83
CA GLU A 131 19.94 -3.19 -6.87
C GLU A 131 19.41 -2.78 -8.25
N ALA A 132 18.10 -2.54 -8.37
CA ALA A 132 17.48 -2.05 -9.59
C ALA A 132 18.06 -0.71 -10.05
N ASP A 133 18.22 0.25 -9.13
CA ASP A 133 18.75 1.58 -9.41
C ASP A 133 20.21 1.50 -9.88
N THR A 134 21.00 0.63 -9.26
CA THR A 134 22.39 0.38 -9.65
C THR A 134 22.47 -0.21 -11.06
N LEU A 135 21.65 -1.22 -11.36
CA LEU A 135 21.60 -1.87 -12.67
C LEU A 135 21.12 -0.89 -13.76
N LYS A 136 20.11 -0.06 -13.48
CA LYS A 136 19.65 0.99 -14.40
C LYS A 136 20.74 2.01 -14.70
N ALA A 137 21.46 2.47 -13.68
CA ALA A 137 22.58 3.39 -13.86
C ALA A 137 23.77 2.76 -14.60
N GLN A 138 23.98 1.45 -14.46
CA GLN A 138 24.96 0.71 -15.26
C GLN A 138 24.51 0.61 -16.73
N LEU A 139 23.27 0.19 -16.97
CA LEU A 139 22.66 0.09 -18.29
C LEU A 139 22.77 1.42 -19.06
N ASP A 140 22.44 2.54 -18.43
CA ASP A 140 22.51 3.87 -19.05
C ASP A 140 23.96 4.25 -19.43
N ARG A 141 24.95 3.86 -18.62
CA ARG A 141 26.36 4.08 -18.94
C ARG A 141 26.83 3.18 -20.09
N THR A 142 26.45 1.91 -20.07
CA THR A 142 26.77 0.93 -21.13
C THR A 142 26.19 1.38 -22.47
N LYS A 143 24.93 1.87 -22.48
CA LYS A 143 24.28 2.45 -23.67
C LYS A 143 25.04 3.66 -24.21
N LYS A 144 25.44 4.59 -23.33
CA LYS A 144 26.22 5.79 -23.73
C LYS A 144 27.61 5.46 -24.27
N ALA A 145 28.19 4.34 -23.83
CA ALA A 145 29.46 3.85 -24.31
C ALA A 145 29.34 2.98 -25.58
N GLU A 146 28.13 2.81 -26.13
CA GLU A 146 27.84 1.96 -27.29
C GLU A 146 28.31 0.51 -27.11
N LEU A 147 28.28 0.02 -25.87
CA LEU A 147 28.65 -1.36 -25.50
C LEU A 147 27.43 -2.28 -25.44
N PRO A 148 27.59 -3.61 -25.56
CA PRO A 148 26.50 -4.56 -25.40
C PRO A 148 25.85 -4.48 -24.01
N THR A 149 24.52 -4.39 -23.96
CA THR A 149 23.70 -4.19 -22.75
C THR A 149 23.04 -5.46 -22.20
N THR A 150 23.28 -6.60 -22.86
CA THR A 150 22.57 -7.87 -22.60
C THR A 150 22.71 -8.37 -21.16
N LYS A 151 23.81 -8.03 -20.49
CA LYS A 151 24.05 -8.42 -19.10
C LYS A 151 23.15 -7.63 -18.13
N GLU A 152 23.13 -6.31 -18.24
CA GLU A 152 22.33 -5.44 -17.37
C GLU A 152 20.83 -5.63 -17.62
N GLU A 153 20.44 -5.80 -18.89
CA GLU A 153 19.04 -6.09 -19.27
C GLU A 153 18.55 -7.39 -18.66
N LYS A 154 19.34 -8.47 -18.77
CA LYS A 154 18.99 -9.77 -18.16
C LYS A 154 18.91 -9.68 -16.63
N ALA A 155 19.83 -8.96 -16.00
CA ALA A 155 19.81 -8.79 -14.55
C ALA A 155 18.56 -8.01 -14.08
N LEU A 156 18.13 -7.00 -14.84
CA LEU A 156 16.88 -6.28 -14.58
C LEU A 156 15.66 -7.20 -14.78
N GLU A 157 15.63 -7.99 -15.85
CA GLU A 157 14.56 -8.95 -16.10
C GLU A 157 14.43 -10.00 -14.99
N ASP A 158 15.55 -10.54 -14.50
CA ASP A 158 15.57 -11.49 -13.39
C ASP A 158 15.05 -10.84 -12.08
N LEU A 159 15.36 -9.56 -11.86
CA LEU A 159 14.85 -8.80 -10.72
C LEU A 159 13.34 -8.56 -10.83
N ASP A 160 12.85 -8.23 -12.02
CA ASP A 160 11.42 -8.05 -12.30
C ASP A 160 10.66 -9.37 -12.08
N LYS A 161 11.21 -10.50 -12.55
CA LYS A 161 10.63 -11.84 -12.28
C LYS A 161 10.55 -12.15 -10.80
N LYS A 162 11.56 -11.77 -10.01
CA LYS A 162 11.57 -11.94 -8.55
C LYS A 162 10.46 -11.14 -7.88
N VAL A 163 10.24 -9.89 -8.32
CA VAL A 163 9.15 -9.05 -7.81
C VAL A 163 7.78 -9.62 -8.21
N GLN A 164 7.60 -9.99 -9.48
CA GLN A 164 6.36 -10.59 -9.97
C GLN A 164 6.02 -11.89 -9.22
N LYS A 165 7.03 -12.72 -8.94
CA LYS A 165 6.82 -13.95 -8.14
C LYS A 165 6.30 -13.63 -6.75
N GLU A 166 6.93 -12.69 -6.03
CA GLU A 166 6.49 -12.28 -4.69
C GLU A 166 5.05 -11.74 -4.72
N GLN A 167 4.73 -10.90 -5.71
CA GLN A 167 3.37 -10.37 -5.91
C GLN A 167 2.36 -11.49 -6.14
N ASN A 168 2.67 -12.45 -7.02
CA ASN A 168 1.80 -13.59 -7.32
C ASN A 168 1.59 -14.50 -6.12
N ASP A 169 2.64 -14.76 -5.33
CA ASP A 169 2.56 -15.55 -4.11
C ASP A 169 1.64 -14.87 -3.07
N ILE A 170 1.75 -13.55 -2.90
CA ILE A 170 0.84 -12.78 -2.04
C ILE A 170 -0.59 -12.83 -2.58
N ILE A 171 -0.78 -12.64 -3.88
CA ILE A 171 -2.11 -12.66 -4.53
C ILE A 171 -2.80 -14.01 -4.33
N ALA A 172 -2.05 -15.11 -4.49
CA ALA A 172 -2.55 -16.46 -4.30
C ALA A 172 -2.89 -16.75 -2.82
N LYS A 173 -2.11 -16.21 -1.88
CA LYS A 173 -2.31 -16.39 -0.44
C LYS A 173 -3.47 -15.56 0.12
N TYR A 174 -3.76 -14.38 -0.43
CA TYR A 174 -4.79 -13.47 0.05
C TYR A 174 -5.84 -13.15 -1.04
N PRO A 175 -6.54 -14.14 -1.62
CA PRO A 175 -7.43 -13.91 -2.76
C PRO A 175 -8.57 -12.94 -2.41
N GLY A 176 -8.80 -11.95 -3.27
CA GLY A 176 -9.88 -10.96 -3.08
C GLY A 176 -9.64 -9.90 -2.00
N SER A 177 -8.50 -9.95 -1.30
CA SER A 177 -8.10 -8.94 -0.32
C SER A 177 -7.78 -7.59 -0.98
N VAL A 178 -7.79 -6.51 -0.18
CA VAL A 178 -7.40 -5.17 -0.65
C VAL A 178 -5.95 -5.17 -1.13
N LEU A 179 -5.05 -5.87 -0.43
CA LEU A 179 -3.67 -6.06 -0.83
C LEU A 179 -3.58 -6.74 -2.20
N SER A 180 -4.30 -7.83 -2.42
CA SER A 180 -4.28 -8.53 -3.72
C SER A 180 -4.85 -7.68 -4.85
N LEU A 181 -5.91 -6.92 -4.59
CA LEU A 181 -6.45 -5.97 -5.57
C LEU A 181 -5.45 -4.87 -5.89
N LEU A 182 -4.77 -4.33 -4.87
CA LEU A 182 -3.71 -3.34 -5.03
C LEU A 182 -2.56 -3.90 -5.86
N LEU A 183 -2.06 -5.10 -5.56
CA LEU A 183 -0.97 -5.71 -6.30
C LEU A 183 -1.36 -5.98 -7.76
N LYS A 184 -2.55 -6.55 -8.01
CA LYS A 184 -3.05 -6.77 -9.38
C LYS A 184 -3.14 -5.49 -10.20
N ALA A 185 -3.53 -4.38 -9.58
CA ALA A 185 -3.59 -3.08 -10.24
C ALA A 185 -2.20 -2.50 -10.62
N ASN A 186 -1.14 -2.99 -9.99
CA ASN A 186 0.24 -2.56 -10.25
C ASN A 186 1.04 -3.56 -11.11
N ILE A 187 0.47 -4.73 -11.45
CA ILE A 187 1.09 -5.67 -12.39
C ILE A 187 0.79 -5.17 -13.80
N GLU A 188 1.83 -4.90 -14.58
CA GLU A 188 1.65 -4.59 -16.01
C GLU A 188 1.02 -5.79 -16.71
N PRO A 189 -0.03 -5.59 -17.52
CA PRO A 189 -0.62 -6.68 -18.29
C PRO A 189 0.42 -7.22 -19.26
N VAL A 190 0.69 -8.53 -19.19
CA VAL A 190 1.50 -9.22 -20.21
C VAL A 190 0.75 -9.10 -21.54
N ILE A 191 1.28 -8.31 -22.46
CA ILE A 191 0.74 -8.23 -23.83
C ILE A 191 1.12 -9.53 -24.54
N PRO A 192 0.15 -10.37 -24.97
CA PRO A 192 0.47 -11.58 -25.69
C PRO A 192 1.17 -11.24 -27.01
N GLU A 193 2.25 -11.95 -27.32
CA GLU A 193 2.80 -11.96 -28.68
C GLU A 193 1.82 -12.75 -29.58
N PHE A 194 1.28 -12.08 -30.59
CA PHE A 194 0.41 -12.67 -31.62
C PHE A 194 1.20 -12.92 -32.91
#